data_AF-A0A2E3UT11-F1
#
_entry.id   AF-A0A2E3UT11-F1
#
_cell.length_a   1.000
_cell.length_b   1.000
_cell.length_c   1.000
_cell.angle_alpha   90.00
_cell.angle_beta   90.00
_cell.angle_gamma   90.00
#
_symmetry.space_group_name_H-M   'P 1'
#
loop_
_entity.id
_entity.type
_entity.pdbx_description
1 polymer ?
#
loop_
_entity_poly.entity_id
_entity_poly.type
_entity_poly.pdbx_seq_one_letter_code
_entity_poly.pdbx_strand_id
1 'polypeptide(L)'
;MNKEKTKLITEDNYINSYLRHNTRQAGISLVYSPNEERYYYNVYCIEMDLLKELMSVEVEYLSEAIDLINSEFGTWELKDYEKQEKSCSTCKK
;
A
#
# COMPACT_ATOMS: atom_id res chain seq x y z
N MET A 1 -5.12 28.34 3.53
CA MET A 1 -4.23 27.53 2.67
C MET A 1 -4.48 26.07 2.99
N ASN A 2 -5.28 25.39 2.18
CA ASN A 2 -5.53 23.96 2.35
C ASN A 2 -4.29 23.19 1.87
N LYS A 3 -3.57 22.57 2.81
CA LYS A 3 -2.51 21.61 2.50
C LYS A 3 -3.16 20.43 1.77
N GLU A 4 -2.98 20.33 0.47
CA GLU A 4 -3.20 19.07 -0.26
C GLU A 4 -2.22 18.05 0.33
N LYS A 5 -2.70 17.29 1.31
CA LYS A 5 -1.91 16.29 2.05
C LYS A 5 -1.52 15.18 1.07
N THR A 6 -0.22 15.13 0.77
CA THR A 6 0.60 14.01 0.30
C THR A 6 -0.14 12.91 -0.46
N LYS A 7 -0.02 12.91 -1.80
CA LYS A 7 -0.57 11.86 -2.69
C LYS A 7 0.31 10.60 -2.77
N LEU A 8 1.50 10.63 -2.19
CA LEU A 8 2.53 9.61 -2.36
C LEU A 8 2.74 8.81 -1.07
N ILE A 9 3.27 7.60 -1.26
CA ILE A 9 3.77 6.77 -0.17
C ILE A 9 5.08 7.36 0.34
N THR A 10 5.26 7.39 1.66
CA THR A 10 6.45 7.90 2.35
C THR A 10 6.85 6.95 3.49
N GLU A 11 8.05 7.14 4.06
CA GLU A 11 8.53 6.37 5.21
C GLU A 11 7.57 6.44 6.41
N ASP A 12 6.87 7.57 6.58
CA ASP A 12 5.92 7.77 7.68
C ASP A 12 4.57 7.05 7.46
N ASN A 13 4.22 6.74 6.21
CA ASN A 13 2.85 6.32 5.87
C ASN A 13 2.74 4.94 5.19
N TYR A 14 3.85 4.32 4.74
CA TYR A 14 3.81 3.10 3.94
C TYR A 14 3.13 1.91 4.63
N ILE A 15 3.19 1.84 5.96
CA ILE A 15 2.55 0.78 6.75
C ILE A 15 1.04 0.95 6.77
N ASN A 16 0.58 2.20 6.88
CA ASN A 16 -0.84 2.53 7.13
C ASN A 16 -1.58 2.96 5.87
N SER A 17 -0.89 3.04 4.74
CA SER A 17 -1.43 3.58 3.49
C SER A 17 -1.18 2.64 2.32
N TYR A 18 -2.02 2.79 1.30
CA TYR A 18 -1.89 2.11 0.03
C TYR A 18 -2.39 2.99 -1.10
N LEU A 19 -2.01 2.67 -2.32
CA LEU A 19 -2.44 3.36 -3.52
C LEU A 19 -3.58 2.59 -4.17
N ARG A 20 -4.66 3.27 -4.54
CA ARG A 20 -5.86 2.67 -5.12
C ARG A 20 -6.16 3.24 -6.50
N HIS A 21 -6.48 2.34 -7.43
CA HIS A 21 -7.07 2.70 -8.71
C HIS A 21 -8.14 1.67 -9.09
N ASN A 22 -9.40 2.11 -9.09
CA ASN A 22 -10.57 1.25 -9.26
C ASN A 22 -10.61 0.10 -8.24
N THR A 23 -10.57 -1.13 -8.75
CA THR A 23 -10.58 -2.39 -8.00
C THR A 23 -9.16 -2.89 -7.70
N ARG A 24 -8.13 -2.11 -8.02
CA ARG A 24 -6.73 -2.46 -7.73
C ARG A 24 -6.18 -1.67 -6.56
N GLN A 25 -5.26 -2.32 -5.87
CA GLN A 25 -4.51 -1.75 -4.76
C GLN A 25 -3.03 -2.10 -4.90
N ALA A 26 -2.17 -1.10 -4.68
CA ALA A 26 -0.72 -1.28 -4.59
C ALA A 26 -0.23 -0.80 -3.22
N GLY A 27 0.75 -1.49 -2.65
CA GLY A 27 1.28 -1.18 -1.33
C GLY A 27 2.68 -1.75 -1.11
N ILE A 28 3.27 -1.42 0.04
CA ILE A 28 4.53 -1.98 0.52
C ILE A 28 4.23 -2.84 1.74
N SER A 29 4.77 -4.05 1.80
CA SER A 29 4.76 -4.87 3.02
C SER A 29 6.18 -5.22 3.45
N LEU A 30 6.41 -5.30 4.76
CA LEU A 30 7.63 -5.88 5.32
C LEU A 30 7.41 -7.37 5.52
N VAL A 31 8.26 -8.19 4.92
CA VAL A 31 8.13 -9.65 4.92
C VAL A 31 9.39 -10.27 5.52
N TYR A 32 9.20 -11.33 6.32
CA TYR A 32 10.30 -12.16 6.82
C TYR A 32 10.37 -13.46 5.99
N SER A 33 11.51 -13.75 5.40
CA SER A 33 11.79 -15.04 4.74
C SER A 33 12.53 -15.96 5.72
N PRO A 34 11.92 -17.06 6.19
CA PRO A 34 12.62 -18.02 7.06
C PRO A 34 13.74 -18.77 6.34
N ASN A 35 13.63 -18.96 5.02
CA ASN A 35 14.62 -19.70 4.23
C ASN A 35 15.92 -18.92 4.06
N GLU A 36 15.81 -17.59 3.96
CA GLU A 36 16.94 -16.68 3.78
C GLU A 36 17.32 -15.97 5.08
N GLU A 37 16.58 -16.23 6.16
CA GLU A 37 16.74 -15.63 7.49
C GLU A 37 16.84 -14.09 7.46
N ARG A 38 16.10 -13.45 6.54
CA ARG A 38 16.15 -12.00 6.34
C ARG A 38 14.77 -11.37 6.22
N TYR A 39 14.72 -10.08 6.54
CA TYR A 39 13.59 -9.22 6.22
C TYR A 39 13.81 -8.53 4.87
N TYR A 40 12.74 -8.32 4.13
CA TYR A 40 12.75 -7.56 2.88
C TYR A 40 11.43 -6.80 2.74
N TYR A 41 11.43 -5.79 1.86
CA TYR A 41 10.23 -5.05 1.50
C TYR A 41 9.67 -5.60 0.20
N ASN A 42 8.37 -5.88 0.17
CA ASN A 42 7.68 -6.30 -1.02
C ASN A 42 6.78 -5.17 -1.53
N VAL A 43 7.03 -4.71 -2.75
CA VAL A 43 6.11 -3.83 -3.48
C VAL A 43 5.14 -4.69 -4.26
N TYR A 44 3.86 -4.60 -3.92
CA TYR A 44 2.82 -5.44 -4.52
C TYR A 44 1.75 -4.62 -5.22
N CYS A 45 1.07 -5.25 -6.18
CA CYS A 45 -0.19 -4.78 -6.75
C CYS A 45 -1.16 -5.96 -6.88
N ILE A 46 -2.38 -5.80 -6.36
CA ILE A 46 -3.42 -6.83 -6.37
C ILE A 46 -4.70 -6.31 -7.03
N GLU A 47 -5.41 -7.22 -7.70
CA GLU A 47 -6.81 -7.06 -8.08
C GLU A 47 -7.69 -7.49 -6.91
N MET A 48 -8.40 -6.56 -6.28
CA MET A 48 -9.12 -6.80 -5.01
C MET A 48 -10.33 -7.71 -5.18
N ASP A 49 -11.02 -7.65 -6.33
CA ASP A 49 -12.23 -8.45 -6.58
C ASP A 49 -11.91 -9.94 -6.72
N LEU A 50 -10.72 -10.26 -7.23
CA LEU A 50 -10.26 -11.64 -7.47
C LEU A 50 -9.17 -12.07 -6.49
N LEU A 51 -8.72 -11.17 -5.60
CA LEU A 51 -7.55 -11.32 -4.74
C LEU A 51 -6.32 -11.86 -5.49
N LYS A 52 -6.16 -11.42 -6.73
CA LYS A 52 -5.11 -11.89 -7.63
C LYS A 52 -3.93 -10.92 -7.59
N GLU A 53 -2.74 -11.46 -7.32
CA GLU A 53 -1.50 -10.71 -7.48
C GLU A 53 -1.22 -10.40 -8.95
N LEU A 54 -0.98 -9.13 -9.25
CA LEU A 54 -0.65 -8.62 -10.58
C LEU A 54 0.84 -8.27 -10.70
N MET A 55 1.46 -7.88 -9.59
CA MET A 55 2.88 -7.54 -9.48
C MET A 55 3.35 -7.81 -8.05
N SER A 56 4.58 -8.29 -7.92
CA SER A 56 5.28 -8.50 -6.65
C SER A 56 6.78 -8.34 -6.92
N VAL A 57 7.43 -7.41 -6.22
CA VAL A 57 8.85 -7.11 -6.37
C VAL A 57 9.47 -6.96 -5.00
N GLU A 58 10.43 -7.83 -4.72
CA GLU A 58 11.18 -7.84 -3.47
C GLU A 58 12.39 -6.90 -3.57
N VAL A 59 12.58 -6.04 -2.59
CA VAL A 59 13.72 -5.14 -2.45
C VAL A 59 14.25 -5.13 -1.02
N GLU A 60 15.52 -4.81 -0.85
CA GLU A 60 16.18 -4.89 0.47
C GLU A 60 15.90 -3.65 1.33
N TYR A 61 15.76 -2.48 0.70
CA TYR A 61 15.65 -1.20 1.40
C TYR A 61 14.28 -0.54 1.23
N LEU A 62 13.79 0.08 2.31
CA LEU A 62 12.52 0.80 2.30
C LEU A 62 12.52 1.95 1.27
N SER A 63 13.63 2.68 1.14
CA SER A 63 13.76 3.77 0.18
C SER A 63 13.55 3.29 -1.25
N GLU A 64 14.11 2.13 -1.61
CA GLU A 64 13.92 1.52 -2.94
C GLU A 64 12.46 1.12 -3.16
N ALA A 65 11.81 0.55 -2.14
CA ALA A 65 10.39 0.20 -2.22
C ALA A 65 9.50 1.45 -2.42
N ILE A 66 9.81 2.55 -1.73
CA ILE A 66 9.11 3.83 -1.84
C ILE A 66 9.31 4.45 -3.23
N ASP A 67 10.53 4.46 -3.73
CA ASP A 67 10.84 4.98 -5.07
C ASP A 67 10.11 4.16 -6.14
N LEU A 68 10.15 2.83 -6.03
CA LEU A 68 9.49 1.92 -6.95
C LEU A 68 7.97 2.11 -6.96
N ILE A 69 7.31 2.07 -5.79
CA ILE A 69 5.85 2.17 -5.73
C ILE A 69 5.34 3.52 -6.23
N ASN A 70 6.06 4.61 -5.94
CA ASN A 70 5.67 5.94 -6.38
C ASN A 70 5.97 6.15 -7.87
N SER A 71 7.03 5.54 -8.41
CA SER A 71 7.31 5.54 -9.84
C SER A 71 6.22 4.82 -10.63
N GLU A 72 5.81 3.63 -10.18
CA GLU A 72 4.82 2.80 -10.89
C GLU A 72 3.38 3.27 -10.68
N PHE A 73 3.03 3.70 -9.46
CA PHE A 73 1.65 3.91 -9.05
C PHE A 73 1.38 5.30 -8.46
N GLY A 74 2.35 6.23 -8.43
CA GLY A 74 2.23 7.52 -7.73
C GLY A 74 1.13 8.46 -8.24
N THR A 75 0.46 8.14 -9.36
CA THR A 75 -0.72 8.86 -9.85
C THR A 75 -2.03 8.35 -9.24
N TRP A 76 -2.01 7.24 -8.51
CA TRP A 76 -3.18 6.60 -7.89
C TRP A 76 -3.61 7.35 -6.62
N GLU A 77 -4.81 7.02 -6.13
CA GLU A 77 -5.33 7.66 -4.92
C GLU A 77 -4.73 7.02 -3.67
N LEU A 78 -4.05 7.82 -2.84
CA LEU A 78 -3.57 7.38 -1.53
C LEU A 78 -4.77 7.18 -0.58
N LYS A 79 -4.89 5.96 -0.06
CA LYS A 79 -5.87 5.55 0.93
C LYS A 79 -5.17 5.11 2.21
N ASP A 80 -5.88 5.23 3.32
CA ASP A 80 -5.46 4.79 4.64
C ASP A 80 -6.29 3.57 5.02
N TYR A 81 -5.64 2.51 5.54
CA TYR A 81 -6.31 1.27 5.92
C TYR A 81 -7.34 1.49 7.03
N GLU A 82 -7.01 2.32 8.03
CA GLU A 82 -7.84 2.53 9.22
C GLU A 82 -9.04 3.44 8.94
N LYS A 83 -8.92 4.35 7.97
CA LYS A 83 -9.99 5.32 7.65
C LYS A 83 -11.15 4.75 6.82
N GLN A 84 -11.11 3.47 6.43
CA GLN A 84 -12.23 2.84 5.73
C GLN A 84 -13.43 2.52 6.63
N GLU A 85 -13.27 2.55 7.96
CA GLU A 85 -14.34 2.25 8.91
C GLU A 85 -15.19 3.48 9.29
N LYS A 86 -16.06 3.99 8.40
CA LYS A 86 -17.27 4.77 8.82
C LYS A 86 -18.48 4.62 7.89
N SER A 87 -18.82 3.39 7.50
CA SER A 87 -20.18 3.13 6.98
C SER A 87 -20.64 1.68 7.19
N CYS A 88 -20.67 1.22 8.44
CA CYS A 88 -21.57 0.12 8.81
C CYS A 88 -22.81 0.73 9.47
N SER A 89 -23.90 0.84 8.71
CA SER A 89 -25.20 1.34 9.18
C SER A 89 -25.99 0.31 10.01
N THR A 90 -25.34 -0.71 10.58
CA THR A 90 -26.00 -1.91 11.11
C THR A 90 -25.84 -2.10 12.62
N CYS A 91 -25.66 -1.01 13.37
CA CYS A 91 -25.85 -1.03 14.82
C CYS A 91 -26.75 0.14 15.24
N LYS A 92 -28.06 -0.04 15.02
CA LYS A 92 -29.08 0.71 15.78
C LYS A 92 -29.35 -0.09 17.06
N LYS A 93 -28.98 0.47 18.20
CA LYS A 93 -29.60 0.13 19.49
C LYS A 93 -30.80 1.05 19.70
#